data_AF-A0A936K0L6-F1
#
_entry.id   AF-A0A936K0L6-F1
#
_cell.length_a   1.000
_cell.length_b   1.000
_cell.length_c   1.000
_cell.angle_alpha   90.00
_cell.angle_beta   90.00
_cell.angle_gamma   90.00
#
_symmetry.space_group_name_H-M   'P 1'
#
loop_
_entity.id
_entity.type
_entity.pdbx_description
1 polymer ?
#
loop_
_entity_poly.entity_id
_entity_poly.type
_entity_poly.pdbx_seq_one_letter_code
_entity_poly.pdbx_strand_id
1 'polypeptide(L)'
;MVHRHWTGLAAAVCLALAACGGGETAGPGVTTSTSSSAGNGTAAGERVRALAVVSAKAALAAAVLDKPASFDEAARFASQASFGLNDALLARLNQIGYSAWIDEQFALPATSHRLTWEAKDAAIRLADPNPNADDEQVLESFWQQAVTGPDQLRQRVAYALSQIFVISMVDGNVGNEPRAVAAWLDMLGDKGLGNYRQLLESVSLHPMMGLYLSHLRNQKANARTGRVPDENYAREVMQLFSIGLVQLNADGSPRLDANGRPIDSYGPADISGMARVFTGFSWACPAHPNNSCFYSGSSNNVSDPDRSFKPMLGYPQFHSTEEKHFLGVTIAPQAVADPAASLRVALDTLHAHPSVGPFIGRQLIQRLVMSNPSPAYIAAVAAAFANNGAGVRGDMKAVIKAVLLNPEARRLSSTSAKVREPVLRLAAYLRAFPHRSDTGNWRVGTTDAVASSLGQTPLRAPSVFNFYRPGYVSPNSLSGAAGLVAPELQLVHETSTAGYVNYMRDNVASGVGQYNGTVGGVVFNRRDIQPDFSAELALASNANALVSRVVSKLISGYVTRSLAATVAGAVSSITIPAPNGNNQAQIDNAKRARVNAAVLLVLASPEFQVQK
;
A
#
# COMPACT_ATOMS: atom_id res chain seq x y z
N MET A 1 -37.59 5.21 41.81
CA MET A 1 -39.00 5.29 42.25
C MET A 1 -39.63 6.43 41.46
N VAL A 2 -40.85 6.21 40.92
CA VAL A 2 -41.68 7.08 40.05
C VAL A 2 -41.49 6.95 38.51
N HIS A 3 -42.41 6.16 37.91
CA HIS A 3 -43.16 6.22 36.61
C HIS A 3 -42.61 6.99 35.38
N ARG A 4 -42.82 6.63 34.09
CA ARG A 4 -43.88 5.91 33.31
C ARG A 4 -43.35 5.69 31.86
N HIS A 5 -43.54 4.51 31.21
CA HIS A 5 -44.34 4.20 29.98
C HIS A 5 -44.18 5.15 28.75
N TRP A 6 -43.99 4.75 27.47
CA TRP A 6 -44.68 3.75 26.62
C TRP A 6 -44.01 3.59 25.20
N THR A 7 -44.20 2.41 24.55
CA THR A 7 -44.39 2.07 23.08
C THR A 7 -43.66 2.88 21.98
N GLY A 8 -43.04 2.36 20.90
CA GLY A 8 -43.17 1.14 20.10
C GLY A 8 -43.54 1.50 18.64
N LEU A 9 -42.76 1.11 17.61
CA LEU A 9 -43.25 0.68 16.28
C LEU A 9 -42.11 0.23 15.33
N ALA A 10 -42.39 -0.81 14.54
CA ALA A 10 -41.53 -1.48 13.59
C ALA A 10 -41.59 -0.87 12.18
N ALA A 11 -40.50 -1.02 11.42
CA ALA A 11 -40.32 -0.55 10.05
C ALA A 11 -40.84 -1.58 9.02
N ALA A 12 -41.64 -1.13 8.06
CA ALA A 12 -42.04 -1.89 6.88
C ALA A 12 -41.49 -1.19 5.61
N VAL A 13 -40.74 -1.96 4.82
CA VAL A 13 -40.15 -1.57 3.53
C VAL A 13 -41.17 -1.88 2.42
N CYS A 14 -41.54 -0.89 1.61
CA CYS A 14 -42.34 -1.09 0.41
C CYS A 14 -41.49 -0.86 -0.85
N LEU A 15 -41.38 -1.91 -1.68
CA LEU A 15 -40.94 -1.84 -3.07
C LEU A 15 -42.06 -1.25 -3.94
N ALA A 16 -41.73 -0.32 -4.83
CA ALA A 16 -42.62 0.13 -5.90
C ALA A 16 -42.13 -0.40 -7.26
N LEU A 17 -42.90 -1.33 -7.84
CA LEU A 17 -42.87 -1.66 -9.26
C LEU A 17 -43.86 -0.75 -10.00
N ALA A 18 -43.39 -0.03 -11.01
CA ALA A 18 -44.25 0.70 -11.95
C ALA A 18 -44.56 -0.20 -13.16
N ALA A 19 -45.85 -0.52 -13.33
CA ALA A 19 -46.40 -1.14 -14.53
C ALA A 19 -47.14 -0.10 -15.38
N CYS A 20 -47.16 -0.34 -16.68
CA CYS A 20 -47.67 0.53 -17.74
C CYS A 20 -49.20 0.74 -17.68
N GLY A 21 -49.66 1.81 -18.33
CA GLY A 21 -51.04 2.28 -18.31
C GLY A 21 -51.98 1.64 -19.34
N GLY A 22 -53.21 2.16 -19.35
CA GLY A 22 -54.20 1.92 -20.41
C GLY A 22 -55.64 2.19 -19.95
N GLY A 23 -56.36 3.07 -20.64
CA GLY A 23 -57.83 3.02 -20.70
C GLY A 23 -58.57 4.33 -20.42
N GLU A 24 -59.10 4.92 -21.49
CA GLU A 24 -59.93 6.13 -21.58
C GLU A 24 -61.32 5.99 -20.92
N THR A 25 -61.97 7.12 -20.58
CA THR A 25 -63.38 7.42 -20.92
C THR A 25 -63.78 8.86 -20.51
N ALA A 26 -64.71 9.41 -21.27
CA ALA A 26 -65.06 10.83 -21.40
C ALA A 26 -66.09 11.36 -20.39
N GLY A 27 -66.14 12.70 -20.22
CA GLY A 27 -67.25 13.43 -19.57
C GLY A 27 -66.95 14.94 -19.41
N PRO A 28 -67.85 15.88 -19.80
CA PRO A 28 -67.47 17.27 -20.08
C PRO A 28 -67.85 18.29 -18.98
N GLY A 29 -67.13 19.42 -18.98
CA GLY A 29 -67.65 20.74 -18.62
C GLY A 29 -67.45 21.20 -17.17
N VAL A 30 -66.59 22.20 -16.97
CA VAL A 30 -66.93 23.53 -16.39
C VAL A 30 -65.78 24.49 -16.71
N THR A 31 -66.12 25.61 -17.35
CA THR A 31 -65.26 26.78 -17.57
C THR A 31 -65.23 27.68 -16.35
N THR A 32 -64.05 28.03 -15.85
CA THR A 32 -63.78 29.37 -15.27
C THR A 32 -62.32 29.73 -15.44
N SER A 33 -62.12 30.94 -15.95
CA SER A 33 -60.89 31.63 -16.30
C SER A 33 -60.01 32.00 -15.10
N THR A 34 -58.69 31.89 -15.25
CA THR A 34 -57.74 32.96 -14.86
C THR A 34 -56.37 32.78 -15.51
N SER A 35 -56.00 33.81 -16.26
CA SER A 35 -54.70 34.27 -16.75
C SER A 35 -53.37 33.59 -16.34
N SER A 36 -52.51 33.45 -17.35
CA SER A 36 -51.13 33.99 -17.47
C SER A 36 -49.97 32.99 -17.63
N SER A 37 -49.17 33.30 -18.67
CA SER A 37 -47.83 32.82 -19.05
C SER A 37 -47.64 31.34 -19.43
N ALA A 38 -47.88 31.02 -20.70
CA ALA A 38 -47.23 29.91 -21.39
C ALA A 38 -46.06 30.45 -22.21
N GLY A 39 -44.87 29.85 -22.03
CA GLY A 39 -43.76 30.05 -22.97
C GLY A 39 -42.37 29.99 -22.36
N ASN A 40 -42.00 28.89 -21.68
CA ASN A 40 -40.60 28.37 -21.64
C ASN A 40 -40.40 27.12 -20.76
N GLY A 41 -41.44 26.57 -20.11
CA GLY A 41 -41.29 25.44 -19.18
C GLY A 41 -40.95 24.08 -19.80
N THR A 42 -41.22 23.86 -21.09
CA THR A 42 -41.08 22.54 -21.73
C THR A 42 -39.64 22.22 -22.12
N ALA A 43 -38.89 23.19 -22.66
CA ALA A 43 -37.49 22.99 -23.04
C ALA A 43 -36.56 22.79 -21.82
N ALA A 44 -36.86 23.43 -20.68
CA ALA A 44 -36.11 23.23 -19.45
C ALA A 44 -36.38 21.84 -18.83
N GLY A 45 -37.64 21.40 -18.82
CA GLY A 45 -38.02 20.06 -18.33
C GLY A 45 -37.46 18.92 -19.18
N GLU A 46 -37.43 19.08 -20.51
CA GLU A 46 -36.81 18.10 -21.42
C GLU A 46 -35.29 18.11 -21.32
N ARG A 47 -34.65 19.27 -21.13
CA ARG A 47 -33.20 19.33 -20.88
C ARG A 47 -32.83 18.69 -19.56
N VAL A 48 -33.59 18.90 -18.49
CA VAL A 48 -33.35 18.26 -17.18
C VAL A 48 -33.55 16.75 -17.26
N ARG A 49 -34.57 16.26 -17.99
CA ARG A 49 -34.76 14.82 -18.23
C ARG A 49 -33.67 14.23 -19.13
N ALA A 50 -33.24 14.93 -20.17
CA ALA A 50 -32.13 14.50 -21.02
C ALA A 50 -30.80 14.47 -20.26
N LEU A 51 -30.52 15.47 -19.41
CA LEU A 51 -29.38 15.49 -18.50
C LEU A 51 -29.44 14.37 -17.46
N ALA A 52 -30.63 14.08 -16.90
CA ALA A 52 -30.82 12.96 -15.97
C ALA A 52 -30.66 11.60 -16.66
N VAL A 53 -31.11 11.44 -17.90
CA VAL A 53 -30.94 10.21 -18.69
C VAL A 53 -29.50 10.04 -19.16
N VAL A 54 -28.80 11.13 -19.52
CA VAL A 54 -27.36 11.11 -19.84
C VAL A 54 -26.53 10.86 -18.57
N SER A 55 -26.93 11.39 -17.42
CA SER A 55 -26.29 11.13 -16.12
C SER A 55 -26.56 9.72 -15.61
N ALA A 56 -27.76 9.17 -15.83
CA ALA A 56 -28.09 7.78 -15.54
C ALA A 56 -27.41 6.81 -16.52
N LYS A 57 -27.29 7.14 -17.81
CA LYS A 57 -26.47 6.37 -18.77
C LYS A 57 -24.99 6.50 -18.49
N ALA A 58 -24.50 7.65 -18.01
CA ALA A 58 -23.13 7.82 -17.58
C ALA A 58 -22.87 7.07 -16.26
N ALA A 59 -23.83 7.01 -15.34
CA ALA A 59 -23.75 6.19 -14.13
C ALA A 59 -23.86 4.68 -14.43
N LEU A 60 -24.62 4.29 -15.45
CA LEU A 60 -24.75 2.91 -15.94
C LEU A 60 -23.54 2.50 -16.82
N ALA A 61 -22.90 3.45 -17.50
CA ALA A 61 -21.67 3.25 -18.27
C ALA A 61 -20.40 3.40 -17.41
N ALA A 62 -20.49 4.12 -16.28
CA ALA A 62 -19.46 4.22 -15.25
C ALA A 62 -19.66 3.21 -14.11
N ALA A 63 -20.69 2.35 -14.20
CA ALA A 63 -20.66 1.08 -13.51
C ALA A 63 -19.47 0.31 -14.09
N VAL A 64 -18.30 0.46 -13.48
CA VAL A 64 -17.29 -0.59 -13.48
C VAL A 64 -18.08 -1.85 -13.19
N LEU A 65 -18.02 -2.83 -14.10
CA LEU A 65 -18.53 -4.15 -13.83
C LEU A 65 -17.89 -4.57 -12.51
N ASP A 66 -18.66 -4.47 -11.43
CA ASP A 66 -18.17 -4.73 -10.07
C ASP A 66 -17.68 -6.19 -9.99
N LYS A 67 -18.12 -7.05 -10.91
CA LYS A 67 -17.59 -8.39 -11.10
C LYS A 67 -16.61 -8.46 -12.27
N PRO A 68 -15.53 -9.24 -12.16
CA PRO A 68 -14.66 -9.51 -13.29
C PRO A 68 -15.43 -10.10 -14.48
N ALA A 69 -15.24 -9.54 -15.68
CA ALA A 69 -15.77 -10.11 -16.92
C ALA A 69 -14.91 -11.27 -17.45
N SER A 70 -13.67 -11.38 -16.96
CA SER A 70 -12.73 -12.42 -17.37
C SER A 70 -11.74 -12.76 -16.26
N PHE A 71 -11.02 -13.87 -16.45
CA PHE A 71 -9.88 -14.23 -15.62
C PHE A 71 -8.85 -13.09 -15.54
N ASP A 72 -8.52 -12.46 -16.67
CA ASP A 72 -7.51 -11.41 -16.75
C ASP A 72 -7.88 -10.18 -15.92
N GLU A 73 -9.16 -9.79 -15.90
CA GLU A 73 -9.64 -8.69 -15.06
C GLU A 73 -9.56 -9.03 -13.57
N ALA A 74 -9.93 -10.26 -13.18
CA ALA A 74 -9.81 -10.74 -11.81
C ALA A 74 -8.35 -10.78 -11.36
N ALA A 75 -7.47 -11.37 -12.18
CA ALA A 75 -6.04 -11.48 -11.96
C ALA A 75 -5.37 -10.12 -11.82
N ARG A 76 -5.73 -9.16 -12.70
CA ARG A 76 -5.23 -7.79 -12.65
C ARG A 76 -5.60 -7.13 -11.33
N PHE A 77 -6.88 -7.19 -10.94
CA PHE A 77 -7.32 -6.62 -9.67
C PHE A 77 -6.60 -7.28 -8.49
N ALA A 78 -6.53 -8.62 -8.46
CA ALA A 78 -5.84 -9.37 -7.43
C ALA A 78 -4.37 -8.96 -7.29
N SER A 79 -3.66 -8.74 -8.41
CA SER A 79 -2.26 -8.30 -8.38
C SER A 79 -2.09 -6.90 -7.76
N GLN A 80 -3.06 -6.00 -7.97
CA GLN A 80 -3.00 -4.61 -7.49
C GLN A 80 -3.43 -4.50 -6.01
N ALA A 81 -4.46 -5.26 -5.63
CA ALA A 81 -5.07 -5.22 -4.31
C ALA A 81 -4.48 -6.21 -3.29
N SER A 82 -3.55 -7.08 -3.70
CA SER A 82 -2.86 -8.04 -2.82
C SER A 82 -1.40 -8.22 -3.21
N PHE A 83 -0.68 -9.14 -2.56
CA PHE A 83 0.70 -9.49 -2.91
C PHE A 83 0.83 -10.42 -4.12
N GLY A 84 -0.28 -10.86 -4.72
CA GLY A 84 -0.28 -11.74 -5.88
C GLY A 84 -1.53 -12.61 -5.96
N LEU A 85 -1.66 -13.30 -7.08
CA LEU A 85 -2.79 -14.17 -7.37
C LEU A 85 -2.78 -15.39 -6.46
N ASN A 86 -3.97 -15.89 -6.10
CA ASN A 86 -4.17 -17.26 -5.67
C ASN A 86 -5.59 -17.70 -6.07
N ASP A 87 -5.83 -19.01 -6.17
CA ASP A 87 -7.07 -19.54 -6.75
C ASP A 87 -8.30 -19.17 -5.91
N ALA A 88 -8.17 -19.12 -4.57
CA ALA A 88 -9.25 -18.77 -3.66
C ALA A 88 -9.69 -17.31 -3.80
N LEU A 89 -8.73 -16.39 -3.95
CA LEU A 89 -8.98 -14.97 -4.18
C LEU A 89 -9.71 -14.76 -5.50
N LEU A 90 -9.24 -15.37 -6.59
CA LEU A 90 -9.88 -15.23 -7.90
C LEU A 90 -11.30 -15.81 -7.91
N ALA A 91 -11.51 -16.96 -7.27
CA ALA A 91 -12.83 -17.53 -7.08
C ALA A 91 -13.74 -16.59 -6.26
N ARG A 92 -13.23 -15.99 -5.18
CA ARG A 92 -14.00 -15.04 -4.36
C ARG A 92 -14.40 -13.80 -5.17
N LEU A 93 -13.47 -13.21 -5.92
CA LEU A 93 -13.76 -12.04 -6.77
C LEU A 93 -14.86 -12.34 -7.80
N ASN A 94 -14.84 -13.50 -8.43
CA ASN A 94 -15.89 -13.92 -9.36
C ASN A 94 -17.26 -14.09 -8.68
N GLN A 95 -17.27 -14.52 -7.42
CA GLN A 95 -18.50 -14.70 -6.65
C GLN A 95 -19.13 -13.37 -6.23
N ILE A 96 -18.35 -12.49 -5.60
CA ILE A 96 -18.89 -11.32 -4.89
C ILE A 96 -18.59 -9.98 -5.54
N GLY A 97 -17.63 -9.90 -6.46
CA GLY A 97 -17.18 -8.64 -7.05
C GLY A 97 -16.11 -7.91 -6.25
N TYR A 98 -15.55 -6.85 -6.84
CA TYR A 98 -14.43 -6.06 -6.36
C TYR A 98 -14.82 -5.24 -5.13
N SER A 99 -15.91 -4.48 -5.18
CA SER A 99 -16.31 -3.60 -4.07
C SER A 99 -16.64 -4.42 -2.83
N ALA A 100 -17.45 -5.47 -2.97
CA ALA A 100 -17.81 -6.35 -1.86
C ALA A 100 -16.56 -7.03 -1.27
N TRP A 101 -15.61 -7.47 -2.10
CA TRP A 101 -14.36 -8.04 -1.62
C TRP A 101 -13.50 -7.03 -0.86
N ILE A 102 -13.41 -5.78 -1.33
CA ILE A 102 -12.72 -4.71 -0.60
C ILE A 102 -13.37 -4.48 0.77
N ASP A 103 -14.70 -4.48 0.84
CA ASP A 103 -15.43 -4.32 2.10
C ASP A 103 -15.20 -5.49 3.07
N GLU A 104 -15.16 -6.72 2.56
CA GLU A 104 -14.74 -7.90 3.35
C GLU A 104 -13.34 -7.70 3.92
N GLN A 105 -12.37 -7.27 3.10
CA GLN A 105 -11.00 -7.05 3.55
C GLN A 105 -10.88 -5.94 4.59
N PHE A 106 -11.67 -4.87 4.48
CA PHE A 106 -11.72 -3.81 5.48
C PHE A 106 -12.32 -4.27 6.82
N ALA A 107 -13.20 -5.27 6.80
CA ALA A 107 -13.84 -5.84 7.98
C ALA A 107 -12.99 -6.92 8.67
N LEU A 108 -12.02 -7.51 7.97
CA LEU A 108 -11.14 -8.52 8.57
C LEU A 108 -10.30 -7.92 9.72
N PRO A 109 -10.12 -8.68 10.82
CA PRO A 109 -9.21 -8.30 11.88
C PRO A 109 -7.79 -8.17 11.32
N ALA A 110 -7.04 -7.18 11.81
CA ALA A 110 -5.66 -6.98 11.41
C ALA A 110 -4.77 -8.12 11.96
N THR A 111 -3.97 -8.72 11.08
CA THR A 111 -2.89 -9.61 11.52
C THR A 111 -1.74 -8.74 12.03
N SER A 112 -1.29 -8.95 13.27
CA SER A 112 -0.26 -8.10 13.90
C SER A 112 1.14 -8.65 13.65
N HIS A 113 2.00 -7.82 13.07
CA HIS A 113 3.44 -8.06 12.96
C HIS A 113 4.11 -8.02 14.32
N ARG A 114 3.77 -7.06 15.20
CA ARG A 114 4.38 -6.95 16.53
C ARG A 114 4.10 -8.18 17.38
N LEU A 115 2.85 -8.65 17.44
CA LEU A 115 2.49 -9.85 18.19
C LEU A 115 3.15 -11.11 17.60
N THR A 116 3.29 -11.17 16.27
CA THR A 116 4.01 -12.27 15.61
C THR A 116 5.48 -12.26 16.02
N TRP A 117 6.13 -11.10 15.99
CA TRP A 117 7.52 -10.91 16.43
C TRP A 117 7.69 -11.25 17.92
N GLU A 118 6.81 -10.77 18.81
CA GLU A 118 6.85 -11.04 20.26
C GLU A 118 6.69 -12.53 20.57
N ALA A 119 5.84 -13.23 19.83
CA ALA A 119 5.70 -14.68 19.96
C ALA A 119 7.00 -15.41 19.56
N LYS A 120 7.73 -14.93 18.54
CA LYS A 120 9.03 -15.48 18.16
C LYS A 120 10.12 -15.15 19.17
N ASP A 121 10.17 -13.91 19.67
CA ASP A 121 11.11 -13.50 20.72
C ASP A 121 10.93 -14.36 21.98
N ALA A 122 9.69 -14.57 22.41
CA ALA A 122 9.38 -15.44 23.55
C ALA A 122 9.82 -16.89 23.31
N ALA A 123 9.62 -17.44 22.11
CA ALA A 123 10.06 -18.78 21.76
C ALA A 123 11.59 -18.91 21.70
N ILE A 124 12.29 -17.91 21.17
CA ILE A 124 13.76 -17.85 21.12
C ILE A 124 14.33 -17.84 22.54
N ARG A 125 13.83 -16.93 23.40
CA ARG A 125 14.27 -16.81 24.80
C ARG A 125 13.99 -18.05 25.64
N LEU A 126 12.94 -18.80 25.31
CA LEU A 126 12.63 -20.07 25.95
C LEU A 126 13.66 -21.16 25.60
N ALA A 127 14.20 -21.12 24.37
CA ALA A 127 15.19 -22.09 23.90
C ALA A 127 16.63 -21.73 24.34
N ASP A 128 16.99 -20.44 24.30
CA ASP A 128 18.26 -19.89 24.77
C ASP A 128 18.00 -18.48 25.32
N PRO A 129 18.33 -18.20 26.60
CA PRO A 129 18.08 -16.89 27.20
C PRO A 129 19.00 -15.77 26.69
N ASN A 130 20.04 -16.08 25.90
CA ASN A 130 21.02 -15.09 25.43
C ASN A 130 20.59 -14.32 24.17
N PRO A 131 20.12 -14.97 23.07
CA PRO A 131 19.63 -14.25 21.91
C PRO A 131 18.22 -13.69 22.14
N ASN A 132 17.94 -12.57 21.47
CA ASN A 132 16.59 -12.04 21.30
C ASN A 132 16.20 -12.16 19.83
N ALA A 133 14.91 -12.05 19.53
CA ALA A 133 14.50 -11.80 18.15
C ALA A 133 15.11 -10.47 17.64
N ASP A 134 15.33 -10.40 16.34
CA ASP A 134 15.91 -9.24 15.66
C ASP A 134 15.11 -8.87 14.38
N ASP A 135 15.74 -8.17 13.45
CA ASP A 135 15.18 -7.81 12.15
C ASP A 135 14.72 -9.04 11.35
N GLU A 136 15.36 -10.20 11.49
CA GLU A 136 14.97 -11.41 10.77
C GLU A 136 13.55 -11.83 11.15
N GLN A 137 13.15 -11.74 12.43
CA GLN A 137 11.77 -12.04 12.84
C GLN A 137 10.75 -11.01 12.33
N VAL A 138 11.16 -9.77 12.07
CA VAL A 138 10.29 -8.77 11.41
C VAL A 138 10.04 -9.20 9.96
N LEU A 139 11.09 -9.64 9.26
CA LEU A 139 11.00 -10.13 7.88
C LEU A 139 10.21 -11.45 7.79
N GLU A 140 10.44 -12.39 8.70
CA GLU A 140 9.63 -13.62 8.85
C GLU A 140 8.13 -13.29 8.95
N SER A 141 7.78 -12.33 9.82
CA SER A 141 6.40 -11.86 9.94
C SER A 141 5.89 -11.20 8.66
N PHE A 142 6.70 -10.39 7.99
CA PHE A 142 6.31 -9.77 6.72
C PHE A 142 5.98 -10.82 5.66
N TRP A 143 6.87 -11.79 5.46
CA TRP A 143 6.70 -12.82 4.43
C TRP A 143 5.54 -13.77 4.76
N GLN A 144 5.37 -14.15 6.03
CA GLN A 144 4.21 -14.93 6.46
C GLN A 144 2.90 -14.24 6.09
N GLN A 145 2.76 -12.95 6.41
CA GLN A 145 1.53 -12.20 6.16
C GLN A 145 1.31 -11.88 4.68
N ALA A 146 2.37 -11.53 3.95
CA ALA A 146 2.32 -11.32 2.51
C ALA A 146 1.83 -12.58 1.78
N VAL A 147 2.33 -13.76 2.17
CA VAL A 147 2.00 -15.02 1.48
C VAL A 147 0.66 -15.60 1.95
N THR A 148 0.40 -15.63 3.25
CA THR A 148 -0.72 -16.40 3.85
C THR A 148 -1.72 -15.59 4.65
N GLY A 149 -1.44 -14.31 4.95
CA GLY A 149 -2.33 -13.48 5.75
C GLY A 149 -3.73 -13.33 5.12
N PRO A 150 -4.81 -13.37 5.90
CA PRO A 150 -6.17 -13.26 5.37
C PRO A 150 -6.53 -11.81 4.95
N ASP A 151 -5.98 -10.82 5.65
CA ASP A 151 -6.19 -9.38 5.46
C ASP A 151 -5.27 -8.77 4.38
N GLN A 152 -5.18 -9.45 3.24
CA GLN A 152 -4.28 -9.11 2.13
C GLN A 152 -4.30 -7.65 1.70
N LEU A 153 -5.47 -7.03 1.59
CA LEU A 153 -5.56 -5.62 1.19
C LEU A 153 -4.91 -4.71 2.23
N ARG A 154 -5.15 -4.96 3.53
CA ARG A 154 -4.55 -4.20 4.62
C ARG A 154 -3.04 -4.27 4.58
N GLN A 155 -2.50 -5.47 4.43
CA GLN A 155 -1.06 -5.72 4.35
C GLN A 155 -0.44 -5.06 3.10
N ARG A 156 -1.14 -5.15 1.96
CA ARG A 156 -0.69 -4.55 0.70
C ARG A 156 -0.67 -3.02 0.75
N VAL A 157 -1.66 -2.41 1.41
CA VAL A 157 -1.72 -0.96 1.67
C VAL A 157 -0.67 -0.54 2.68
N ALA A 158 -0.47 -1.28 3.78
CA ALA A 158 0.58 -1.01 4.75
C ALA A 158 1.98 -0.99 4.09
N TYR A 159 2.27 -1.95 3.21
CA TYR A 159 3.51 -1.96 2.42
C TYR A 159 3.62 -0.78 1.43
N ALA A 160 2.51 -0.36 0.82
CA ALA A 160 2.51 0.84 -0.03
C ALA A 160 2.78 2.11 0.81
N LEU A 161 2.20 2.21 2.01
CA LEU A 161 2.39 3.33 2.92
C LEU A 161 3.78 3.34 3.56
N SER A 162 4.40 2.20 3.85
CA SER A 162 5.78 2.14 4.35
C SER A 162 6.81 2.64 3.34
N GLN A 163 6.42 2.71 2.07
CA GLN A 163 7.18 3.24 0.96
C GLN A 163 6.93 4.74 0.71
N ILE A 164 5.98 5.34 1.43
CA ILE A 164 5.68 6.78 1.46
C ILE A 164 6.17 7.37 2.78
N PHE A 165 5.75 6.80 3.92
CA PHE A 165 6.25 7.10 5.25
C PHE A 165 7.44 6.18 5.56
N VAL A 166 8.60 6.56 5.05
CA VAL A 166 9.79 5.71 5.13
C VAL A 166 10.41 5.76 6.53
N ILE A 167 10.58 4.58 7.12
CA ILE A 167 11.64 4.27 8.10
C ILE A 167 12.53 3.19 7.48
N SER A 168 13.75 3.01 7.99
CA SER A 168 14.65 1.99 7.46
C SER A 168 15.43 1.27 8.54
N MET A 169 15.39 -0.05 8.54
CA MET A 169 16.24 -0.91 9.39
C MET A 169 17.72 -0.86 8.98
N VAL A 170 18.07 -0.18 7.88
CA VAL A 170 19.47 0.17 7.56
C VAL A 170 20.00 1.22 8.54
N ASP A 171 19.15 2.10 9.06
CA ASP A 171 19.52 3.04 10.12
C ASP A 171 19.62 2.30 11.45
N GLY A 172 20.78 2.38 12.11
CA GLY A 172 21.03 1.67 13.35
C GLY A 172 20.12 2.08 14.52
N ASN A 173 19.57 3.30 14.54
CA ASN A 173 18.64 3.69 15.60
C ASN A 173 17.27 3.03 15.40
N VAL A 174 16.91 2.67 14.16
CA VAL A 174 15.65 1.99 13.82
C VAL A 174 15.82 0.47 13.86
N GLY A 175 16.87 -0.07 13.22
CA GLY A 175 17.13 -1.52 13.17
C GLY A 175 17.46 -2.14 14.53
N ASN A 176 17.90 -1.34 15.52
CA ASN A 176 18.07 -1.81 16.89
C ASN A 176 16.75 -1.87 17.69
N GLU A 177 15.61 -1.52 17.08
CA GLU A 177 14.28 -1.54 17.70
C GLU A 177 13.29 -2.41 16.89
N PRO A 178 13.61 -3.68 16.60
CA PRO A 178 12.85 -4.54 15.68
C PRO A 178 11.40 -4.76 16.12
N ARG A 179 11.14 -4.84 17.44
CA ARG A 179 9.78 -4.88 18.01
C ARG A 179 8.96 -3.65 17.60
N ALA A 180 9.57 -2.46 17.61
CA ALA A 180 8.91 -1.21 17.23
C ALA A 180 8.79 -1.06 15.70
N VAL A 181 9.72 -1.63 14.93
CA VAL A 181 9.59 -1.72 13.47
C VAL A 181 8.42 -2.63 13.07
N ALA A 182 8.22 -3.76 13.75
CA ALA A 182 7.03 -4.58 13.58
C ALA A 182 5.75 -3.80 13.95
N ALA A 183 5.79 -3.03 15.05
CA ALA A 183 4.67 -2.16 15.46
C ALA A 183 4.39 -1.02 14.47
N TRP A 184 5.39 -0.55 13.73
CA TRP A 184 5.23 0.44 12.67
C TRP A 184 4.34 -0.09 11.53
N LEU A 185 4.54 -1.34 11.10
CA LEU A 185 3.66 -1.98 10.12
C LEU A 185 2.22 -2.12 10.65
N ASP A 186 2.07 -2.46 11.93
CA ASP A 186 0.74 -2.52 12.57
C ASP A 186 0.05 -1.15 12.57
N MET A 187 0.78 -0.08 12.91
CA MET A 187 0.27 1.30 12.89
C MET A 187 -0.17 1.70 11.48
N LEU A 188 0.63 1.39 10.45
CA LEU A 188 0.27 1.66 9.06
C LEU A 188 -0.95 0.82 8.61
N GLY A 189 -1.06 -0.44 9.03
CA GLY A 189 -2.19 -1.31 8.72
C GLY A 189 -3.50 -0.90 9.42
N ASP A 190 -3.41 -0.32 10.62
CA ASP A 190 -4.56 0.22 11.36
C ASP A 190 -4.95 1.61 10.83
N LYS A 191 -4.05 2.58 10.93
CA LYS A 191 -4.30 3.99 10.61
C LYS A 191 -4.42 4.25 9.12
N GLY A 192 -3.78 3.42 8.28
CA GLY A 192 -3.86 3.47 6.83
C GLY A 192 -5.25 3.17 6.27
N LEU A 193 -6.13 2.54 7.07
CA LEU A 193 -7.54 2.31 6.73
C LEU A 193 -8.50 3.19 7.55
N GLY A 194 -7.97 4.20 8.26
CA GLY A 194 -8.72 5.17 9.04
C GLY A 194 -8.83 6.52 8.32
N ASN A 195 -8.57 7.61 9.05
CA ASN A 195 -8.50 8.95 8.48
C ASN A 195 -7.05 9.41 8.27
N TYR A 196 -6.75 10.04 7.13
CA TYR A 196 -5.42 10.53 6.79
C TYR A 196 -4.84 11.48 7.84
N ARG A 197 -5.67 12.32 8.46
CA ARG A 197 -5.22 13.23 9.54
C ARG A 197 -4.66 12.45 10.74
N GLN A 198 -5.31 11.36 11.10
CA GLN A 198 -4.90 10.49 12.20
C GLN A 198 -3.68 9.64 11.82
N LEU A 199 -3.61 9.19 10.57
CA LEU A 199 -2.44 8.50 10.03
C LEU A 199 -1.20 9.40 10.08
N LEU A 200 -1.32 10.65 9.59
CA LEU A 200 -0.20 11.59 9.60
C LEU A 200 0.28 11.90 11.02
N GLU A 201 -0.64 12.05 11.99
CA GLU A 201 -0.27 12.22 13.40
C GLU A 201 0.39 10.98 14.01
N SER A 202 -0.14 9.80 13.71
CA SER A 202 0.44 8.54 14.21
C SER A 202 1.84 8.33 13.63
N VAL A 203 2.07 8.71 12.37
CA VAL A 203 3.39 8.78 11.75
C VAL A 203 4.28 9.81 12.46
N SER A 204 3.81 11.04 12.67
CA SER A 204 4.57 12.11 13.34
C SER A 204 4.96 11.77 14.77
N LEU A 205 4.12 11.03 15.49
CA LEU A 205 4.35 10.70 16.88
C LEU A 205 5.01 9.33 17.08
N HIS A 206 5.20 8.51 16.04
CA HIS A 206 5.86 7.23 16.23
C HIS A 206 7.36 7.43 16.53
N PRO A 207 7.92 6.80 17.57
CA PRO A 207 9.33 6.97 17.91
C PRO A 207 10.29 6.57 16.78
N MET A 208 9.98 5.54 15.99
CA MET A 208 10.82 5.16 14.82
C MET A 208 10.93 6.27 13.77
N MET A 209 9.83 7.00 13.50
CA MET A 209 9.87 8.18 12.62
C MET A 209 10.63 9.33 13.29
N GLY A 210 10.41 9.50 14.60
CA GLY A 210 11.16 10.41 15.46
C GLY A 210 12.68 10.26 15.40
N LEU A 211 13.15 9.02 15.44
CA LEU A 211 14.56 8.69 15.30
C LEU A 211 15.04 8.90 13.86
N TYR A 212 14.31 8.35 12.88
CA TYR A 212 14.72 8.34 11.48
C TYR A 212 14.82 9.75 10.88
N LEU A 213 13.91 10.65 11.26
CA LEU A 213 13.88 12.05 10.79
C LEU A 213 14.23 13.07 11.88
N SER A 214 14.95 12.61 12.89
CA SER A 214 15.63 13.41 13.91
C SER A 214 14.77 14.39 14.72
N HIS A 215 13.44 14.26 14.75
CA HIS A 215 12.59 15.13 15.58
C HIS A 215 12.26 14.57 16.96
N LEU A 216 12.62 13.31 17.24
CA LEU A 216 12.67 12.82 18.62
C LEU A 216 13.73 13.60 19.38
N ARG A 217 13.35 14.19 20.52
CA ARG A 217 14.17 15.10 21.33
C ARG A 217 14.55 16.41 20.65
N ASN A 218 13.83 16.82 19.60
CA ASN A 218 14.02 18.16 19.04
C ASN A 218 13.72 19.21 20.12
N GLN A 219 14.55 20.24 20.23
CA GLN A 219 14.47 21.24 21.29
C GLN A 219 14.19 22.62 20.74
N LYS A 220 13.47 23.43 21.52
CA LYS A 220 13.34 24.86 21.28
C LYS A 220 14.69 25.56 21.17
N ALA A 221 14.64 26.71 20.49
CA ALA A 221 15.79 27.59 20.31
C ALA A 221 16.43 27.97 21.66
N ASN A 222 17.73 28.20 21.65
CA ASN A 222 18.47 28.67 22.81
C ASN A 222 19.50 29.71 22.37
N ALA A 223 19.18 30.98 22.60
CA ALA A 223 20.02 32.11 22.21
C ALA A 223 21.42 32.08 22.86
N ARG A 224 21.55 31.50 24.06
CA ARG A 224 22.85 31.40 24.76
C ARG A 224 23.80 30.42 24.09
N THR A 225 23.28 29.35 23.50
CA THR A 225 24.10 28.31 22.85
C THR A 225 24.05 28.39 21.32
N GLY A 226 23.24 29.29 20.75
CA GLY A 226 22.97 29.36 19.31
C GLY A 226 22.14 28.19 18.76
N ARG A 227 21.50 27.37 19.62
CA ARG A 227 20.71 26.22 19.15
C ARG A 227 19.45 26.71 18.45
N VAL A 228 19.16 26.13 17.31
CA VAL A 228 17.88 26.25 16.60
C VAL A 228 17.16 24.90 16.57
N PRO A 229 15.82 24.87 16.45
CA PRO A 229 15.07 23.63 16.24
C PRO A 229 15.56 22.86 15.00
N ASP A 230 15.58 21.54 15.08
CA ASP A 230 15.83 20.67 13.92
C ASP A 230 14.68 20.81 12.91
N GLU A 231 15.04 21.07 11.66
CA GLU A 231 14.14 21.35 10.54
C GLU A 231 13.84 20.12 9.67
N ASN A 232 14.49 18.98 9.90
CA ASN A 232 14.43 17.80 9.04
C ASN A 232 12.99 17.29 8.92
N TYR A 233 12.37 16.83 10.01
CA TYR A 233 10.97 16.38 9.98
C TYR A 233 9.98 17.46 9.51
N ALA A 234 10.24 18.72 9.85
CA ALA A 234 9.39 19.84 9.41
C ALA A 234 9.36 19.97 7.88
N ARG A 235 10.50 19.74 7.21
CA ARG A 235 10.58 19.67 5.75
C ARG A 235 9.91 18.41 5.23
N GLU A 236 10.23 17.25 5.79
CA GLU A 236 9.76 15.95 5.28
C GLU A 236 8.24 15.77 5.41
N VAL A 237 7.64 16.23 6.51
CA VAL A 237 6.19 16.15 6.72
C VAL A 237 5.42 16.96 5.68
N MET A 238 5.98 18.08 5.21
CA MET A 238 5.42 18.89 4.13
C MET A 238 5.71 18.27 2.76
N GLN A 239 6.97 17.96 2.47
CA GLN A 239 7.42 17.66 1.11
C GLN A 239 7.18 16.20 0.69
N LEU A 240 7.33 15.23 1.59
CA LEU A 240 7.21 13.81 1.27
C LEU A 240 5.87 13.22 1.69
N PHE A 241 5.31 13.75 2.78
CA PHE A 241 4.18 13.14 3.47
C PHE A 241 2.87 13.91 3.32
N SER A 242 2.82 15.06 2.62
CA SER A 242 1.56 15.79 2.49
C SER A 242 1.41 16.63 1.23
N ILE A 243 2.12 17.74 1.10
CA ILE A 243 1.79 18.80 0.14
C ILE A 243 2.76 18.90 -1.04
N GLY A 244 3.89 18.18 -0.99
CA GLY A 244 4.89 18.18 -2.05
C GLY A 244 5.67 19.49 -2.14
N LEU A 245 6.56 19.59 -3.12
CA LEU A 245 7.38 20.79 -3.35
C LEU A 245 6.60 21.92 -4.03
N VAL A 246 5.60 21.59 -4.85
CA VAL A 246 4.80 22.55 -5.62
C VAL A 246 3.32 22.34 -5.36
N GLN A 247 2.54 23.42 -5.39
CA GLN A 247 1.10 23.35 -5.21
C GLN A 247 0.44 22.63 -6.39
N LEU A 248 -0.58 21.83 -6.11
CA LEU A 248 -1.24 20.99 -7.11
C LEU A 248 -2.70 21.41 -7.34
N ASN A 249 -3.13 21.33 -8.58
CA ASN A 249 -4.55 21.23 -8.93
C ASN A 249 -5.09 19.85 -8.54
N ALA A 250 -6.42 19.69 -8.51
CA ALA A 250 -7.05 18.41 -8.15
C ALA A 250 -6.64 17.25 -9.07
N ASP A 251 -6.31 17.54 -10.33
CA ASP A 251 -5.83 16.57 -11.32
C ASP A 251 -4.33 16.24 -11.19
N GLY A 252 -3.66 16.81 -10.18
CA GLY A 252 -2.25 16.63 -9.89
C GLY A 252 -1.29 17.39 -10.81
N SER A 253 -1.79 18.28 -11.67
CA SER A 253 -0.93 19.23 -12.40
C SER A 253 -0.43 20.34 -11.47
N PRO A 254 0.79 20.89 -11.68
CA PRO A 254 1.26 22.02 -10.89
C PRO A 254 0.37 23.26 -11.09
N ARG A 255 0.08 23.97 -10.00
CA ARG A 255 -0.48 25.32 -10.07
C ARG A 255 0.61 26.27 -10.54
N LEU A 256 0.28 27.11 -11.52
CA LEU A 256 1.20 28.06 -12.11
C LEU A 256 0.90 29.49 -11.66
N ASP A 257 1.94 30.30 -11.49
CA ASP A 257 1.83 31.74 -11.25
C ASP A 257 1.47 32.50 -12.54
N ALA A 258 1.37 33.83 -12.44
CA ALA A 258 1.07 34.69 -13.60
C ALA A 258 2.13 34.62 -14.73
N ASN A 259 3.33 34.09 -14.45
CA ASN A 259 4.43 33.93 -15.39
C ASN A 259 4.54 32.49 -15.93
N GLY A 260 3.60 31.60 -15.59
CA GLY A 260 3.61 30.20 -16.01
C GLY A 260 4.59 29.30 -15.24
N ARG A 261 5.10 29.73 -14.08
CA ARG A 261 6.02 28.95 -13.24
C ARG A 261 5.26 28.20 -12.15
N PRO A 262 5.63 26.96 -11.80
CA PRO A 262 5.06 26.27 -10.64
C PRO A 262 5.16 27.10 -9.36
N ILE A 263 4.09 27.12 -8.58
CA ILE A 263 4.05 27.79 -7.28
C ILE A 263 4.60 26.82 -6.23
N ASP A 264 5.64 27.22 -5.51
CA ASP A 264 6.19 26.44 -4.39
C ASP A 264 5.13 26.26 -3.28
N SER A 265 5.09 25.07 -2.68
CA SER A 265 4.15 24.75 -1.61
C SER A 265 4.51 25.42 -0.29
N TYR A 266 5.80 25.66 -0.05
CA TYR A 266 6.33 26.24 1.18
C TYR A 266 7.74 26.82 0.94
N GLY A 267 8.18 27.74 1.80
CA GLY A 267 9.51 28.33 1.77
C GLY A 267 10.30 28.11 3.08
N PRO A 268 11.51 28.70 3.18
CA PRO A 268 12.35 28.58 4.38
C PRO A 268 11.65 29.04 5.67
N ALA A 269 10.83 30.09 5.60
CA ALA A 269 10.09 30.59 6.77
C ALA A 269 9.06 29.57 7.30
N ASP A 270 8.36 28.88 6.40
CA ASP A 270 7.42 27.81 6.76
C ASP A 270 8.15 26.64 7.43
N ILE A 271 9.33 26.28 6.92
CA ILE A 271 10.17 25.22 7.51
C ILE A 271 10.54 25.59 8.94
N SER A 272 11.09 26.79 9.18
CA SER A 272 11.50 27.20 10.53
C SER A 272 10.31 27.34 11.48
N GLY A 273 9.15 27.82 11.01
CA GLY A 273 7.93 27.88 11.79
C GLY A 273 7.38 26.50 12.16
N MET A 274 7.38 25.58 11.20
CA MET A 274 6.99 24.18 11.41
C MET A 274 8.00 23.43 12.31
N ALA A 275 9.29 23.73 12.22
CA ALA A 275 10.30 23.15 13.09
C ALA A 275 10.06 23.48 14.57
N ARG A 276 9.61 24.72 14.87
CA ARG A 276 9.18 25.10 16.23
C ARG A 276 7.99 24.26 16.72
N VAL A 277 7.08 23.84 15.83
CA VAL A 277 5.95 22.97 16.19
C VAL A 277 6.46 21.61 16.69
N PHE A 278 7.44 21.02 16.02
CA PHE A 278 7.95 19.69 16.35
C PHE A 278 9.00 19.65 17.47
N THR A 279 9.24 20.76 18.15
CA THR A 279 10.06 20.76 19.36
C THR A 279 9.35 20.11 20.55
N GLY A 280 10.09 19.52 21.46
CA GLY A 280 9.59 18.99 22.72
C GLY A 280 8.90 17.62 22.63
N PHE A 281 8.97 16.89 21.53
CA PHE A 281 8.45 15.51 21.47
C PHE A 281 9.53 14.49 21.81
N SER A 282 9.23 13.54 22.70
CA SER A 282 10.13 12.44 23.04
C SER A 282 9.37 11.25 23.61
N TRP A 283 10.10 10.23 24.09
CA TRP A 283 9.58 8.96 24.59
C TRP A 283 8.39 9.07 25.56
N ALA A 284 7.49 8.08 25.48
CA ALA A 284 6.62 7.77 26.60
C ALA A 284 7.46 7.31 27.81
N CYS A 285 7.13 7.80 29.00
CA CYS A 285 7.92 7.55 30.21
C CYS A 285 7.05 7.65 31.47
N PRO A 286 7.24 6.79 32.49
CA PRO A 286 6.42 6.83 33.71
C PRO A 286 6.50 8.14 34.49
N ALA A 287 7.66 8.79 34.48
CA ALA A 287 7.88 10.07 35.16
C ALA A 287 7.73 11.28 34.22
N HIS A 288 7.03 11.14 33.09
CA HIS A 288 6.71 12.27 32.21
C HIS A 288 6.02 13.41 33.01
N PRO A 289 6.36 14.70 32.78
CA PRO A 289 7.34 15.25 31.83
C PRO A 289 8.71 15.55 32.46
N ASN A 290 9.46 14.55 32.92
CA ASN A 290 10.81 14.74 33.48
C ASN A 290 11.91 14.93 32.41
N ASN A 291 12.98 15.68 32.72
CA ASN A 291 14.09 15.93 31.80
C ASN A 291 14.85 14.65 31.39
N SER A 292 15.10 13.74 32.31
CA SER A 292 15.70 12.44 32.00
C SER A 292 14.79 11.64 31.06
N CYS A 293 13.47 11.66 31.29
CA CYS A 293 12.53 11.01 30.36
C CYS A 293 12.66 11.57 28.93
N PHE A 294 12.83 12.88 28.77
CA PHE A 294 13.09 13.47 27.46
C PHE A 294 14.39 12.91 26.85
N TYR A 295 15.52 12.98 27.56
CA TYR A 295 16.84 12.64 27.00
C TYR A 295 17.20 11.16 26.95
N SER A 296 16.64 10.31 27.80
CA SER A 296 16.97 8.88 27.88
C SER A 296 15.77 7.96 27.78
N GLY A 297 14.55 8.52 27.71
CA GLY A 297 13.31 7.75 27.78
C GLY A 297 13.11 7.05 29.13
N SER A 298 13.84 7.48 30.16
CA SER A 298 13.86 6.85 31.48
C SER A 298 14.08 7.88 32.59
N SER A 299 13.67 7.57 33.80
CA SER A 299 14.00 8.33 35.00
C SER A 299 14.37 7.36 36.12
N ASN A 300 15.48 7.59 36.81
CA ASN A 300 16.04 6.67 37.81
C ASN A 300 16.17 5.22 37.29
N ASN A 301 16.61 5.06 36.03
CA ASN A 301 16.69 3.79 35.31
C ASN A 301 15.35 3.05 35.09
N VAL A 302 14.21 3.70 35.35
CA VAL A 302 12.87 3.16 35.05
C VAL A 302 12.38 3.73 33.73
N SER A 303 11.96 2.87 32.81
CA SER A 303 11.39 3.24 31.51
C SER A 303 10.11 2.46 31.25
N ASP A 304 9.24 2.98 30.36
CA ASP A 304 8.09 2.22 29.89
C ASP A 304 8.59 1.14 28.90
N PRO A 305 8.27 -0.16 29.10
CA PRO A 305 8.78 -1.24 28.26
C PRO A 305 8.29 -1.16 26.80
N ASP A 306 7.24 -0.38 26.53
CA ASP A 306 6.63 -0.20 25.21
C ASP A 306 6.91 1.19 24.63
N ARG A 307 7.81 1.97 25.24
CA ARG A 307 8.10 3.36 24.84
C ARG A 307 8.51 3.50 23.38
N SER A 308 9.05 2.45 22.74
CA SER A 308 9.56 2.51 21.37
C SER A 308 8.51 2.43 20.28
N PHE A 309 7.27 2.05 20.62
CA PHE A 309 6.14 2.12 19.71
C PHE A 309 4.91 2.82 20.29
N LYS A 310 4.92 3.21 21.57
CA LYS A 310 3.96 4.18 22.10
C LYS A 310 4.19 5.55 21.45
N PRO A 311 3.12 6.31 21.14
CA PRO A 311 3.27 7.67 20.63
C PRO A 311 4.17 8.52 21.53
N MET A 312 5.06 9.28 20.92
CA MET A 312 5.86 10.29 21.61
C MET A 312 4.95 11.28 22.33
N LEU A 313 5.39 11.72 23.51
CA LEU A 313 4.70 12.68 24.35
C LEU A 313 5.34 14.06 24.22
N GLY A 314 4.53 15.11 24.39
CA GLY A 314 5.01 16.49 24.45
C GLY A 314 5.62 16.82 25.82
N TYR A 315 6.79 17.44 25.84
CA TYR A 315 7.54 17.90 27.00
C TYR A 315 7.59 19.44 26.97
N PRO A 316 6.68 20.13 27.69
CA PRO A 316 6.53 21.58 27.62
C PRO A 316 7.84 22.36 27.86
N GLN A 317 8.72 21.87 28.74
CA GLN A 317 9.98 22.55 29.04
C GLN A 317 10.95 22.62 27.85
N PHE A 318 10.81 21.73 26.85
CA PHE A 318 11.62 21.69 25.64
C PHE A 318 10.90 22.21 24.40
N HIS A 319 9.60 22.52 24.49
CA HIS A 319 8.80 23.01 23.37
C HIS A 319 8.86 24.54 23.25
N SER A 320 8.87 25.03 22.01
CA SER A 320 8.96 26.45 21.72
C SER A 320 7.68 27.19 22.11
N THR A 321 7.82 28.24 22.91
CA THR A 321 6.75 29.21 23.23
C THR A 321 6.69 30.37 22.24
N GLU A 322 7.65 30.45 21.30
CA GLU A 322 7.68 31.49 20.30
C GLU A 322 6.52 31.35 19.30
N GLU A 323 6.26 32.43 18.56
CA GLU A 323 5.36 32.43 17.42
C GLU A 323 5.79 31.37 16.39
N LYS A 324 4.80 30.70 15.82
CA LYS A 324 5.00 29.70 14.76
C LYS A 324 4.16 30.14 13.56
N HIS A 325 4.81 30.53 12.48
CA HIS A 325 4.15 30.91 11.23
C HIS A 325 4.53 29.92 10.13
N PHE A 326 3.53 29.29 9.52
CA PHE A 326 3.73 28.34 8.43
C PHE A 326 2.44 28.22 7.61
N LEU A 327 2.56 28.06 6.29
CA LEU A 327 1.46 27.83 5.36
C LEU A 327 0.31 28.84 5.50
N GLY A 328 0.65 30.10 5.80
CA GLY A 328 -0.32 31.17 6.01
C GLY A 328 -1.06 31.13 7.36
N VAL A 329 -0.73 30.19 8.24
CA VAL A 329 -1.28 30.08 9.61
C VAL A 329 -0.27 30.59 10.62
N THR A 330 -0.75 31.33 11.63
CA THR A 330 0.05 31.78 12.76
C THR A 330 -0.48 31.19 14.06
N ILE A 331 0.40 30.51 14.79
CA ILE A 331 0.21 30.17 16.20
C ILE A 331 0.90 31.27 17.00
N ALA A 332 0.10 32.07 17.70
CA ALA A 332 0.60 33.14 18.53
C ALA A 332 1.60 32.64 19.59
N PRO A 333 2.51 33.49 20.08
CA PRO A 333 3.37 33.16 21.22
C PRO A 333 2.55 32.62 22.39
N GLN A 334 3.05 31.55 22.99
CA GLN A 334 2.37 30.87 24.09
C GLN A 334 3.01 31.30 25.42
N ALA A 335 2.20 31.76 26.38
CA ALA A 335 2.70 32.04 27.73
C ALA A 335 3.20 30.77 28.45
N VAL A 336 2.55 29.64 28.17
CA VAL A 336 2.92 28.31 28.64
C VAL A 336 3.00 27.40 27.41
N ALA A 337 4.11 26.67 27.27
CA ALA A 337 4.32 25.79 26.12
C ALA A 337 3.23 24.71 26.03
N ASP A 338 2.59 24.59 24.86
CA ASP A 338 1.59 23.57 24.58
C ASP A 338 1.95 22.83 23.28
N PRO A 339 2.73 21.73 23.39
CA PRO A 339 3.12 20.93 22.24
C PRO A 339 1.93 20.34 21.49
N ALA A 340 0.90 19.89 22.21
CA ALA A 340 -0.26 19.23 21.61
C ALA A 340 -1.12 20.21 20.81
N ALA A 341 -1.35 21.42 21.34
CA ALA A 341 -2.05 22.46 20.58
C ALA A 341 -1.27 22.89 19.34
N SER A 342 0.06 23.04 19.45
CA SER A 342 0.90 23.37 18.30
C SER A 342 0.82 22.30 17.20
N LEU A 343 0.95 21.03 17.59
CA LEU A 343 0.88 19.89 16.67
C LEU A 343 -0.48 19.79 15.99
N ARG A 344 -1.56 19.96 16.75
CA ARG A 344 -2.93 19.91 16.21
C ARG A 344 -3.12 20.94 15.10
N VAL A 345 -2.77 22.21 15.34
CA VAL A 345 -2.89 23.26 14.33
C VAL A 345 -2.06 22.94 13.09
N ALA A 346 -0.83 22.45 13.25
CA ALA A 346 0.02 22.11 12.12
C ALA A 346 -0.54 20.97 11.27
N LEU A 347 -0.92 19.86 11.89
CA LEU A 347 -1.43 18.70 11.17
C LEU A 347 -2.83 18.95 10.57
N ASP A 348 -3.67 19.76 11.23
CA ASP A 348 -4.96 20.19 10.68
C ASP A 348 -4.76 21.10 9.45
N THR A 349 -3.78 22.00 9.50
CA THR A 349 -3.40 22.86 8.36
C THR A 349 -2.91 22.03 7.18
N LEU A 350 -2.04 21.04 7.42
CA LEU A 350 -1.58 20.13 6.38
C LEU A 350 -2.73 19.31 5.80
N HIS A 351 -3.56 18.68 6.63
CA HIS A 351 -4.70 17.88 6.17
C HIS A 351 -5.71 18.69 5.34
N ALA A 352 -5.96 19.94 5.73
CA ALA A 352 -6.82 20.86 5.00
C ALA A 352 -6.22 21.33 3.66
N HIS A 353 -4.90 21.27 3.49
CA HIS A 353 -4.22 21.81 2.32
C HIS A 353 -4.71 21.15 1.00
N PRO A 354 -5.03 21.92 -0.05
CA PRO A 354 -5.59 21.38 -1.29
C PRO A 354 -4.71 20.34 -2.00
N SER A 355 -3.39 20.47 -1.91
CA SER A 355 -2.45 19.55 -2.55
C SER A 355 -2.45 18.12 -1.97
N VAL A 356 -2.94 17.88 -0.75
CA VAL A 356 -2.77 16.56 -0.11
C VAL A 356 -3.48 15.44 -0.86
N GLY A 357 -4.73 15.67 -1.26
CA GLY A 357 -5.53 14.70 -2.03
C GLY A 357 -4.83 14.25 -3.32
N PRO A 358 -4.48 15.16 -4.25
CA PRO A 358 -3.78 14.78 -5.48
C PRO A 358 -2.37 14.25 -5.23
N PHE A 359 -1.64 14.77 -4.23
CA PHE A 359 -0.28 14.32 -3.92
C PHE A 359 -0.25 12.86 -3.44
N ILE A 360 -1.01 12.54 -2.40
CA ILE A 360 -1.09 11.17 -1.86
C ILE A 360 -1.84 10.25 -2.81
N GLY A 361 -2.88 10.75 -3.49
CA GLY A 361 -3.61 10.00 -4.51
C GLY A 361 -2.70 9.49 -5.63
N ARG A 362 -1.86 10.36 -6.20
CA ARG A 362 -0.87 9.96 -7.22
C ARG A 362 0.08 8.89 -6.69
N GLN A 363 0.65 9.06 -5.50
CA GLN A 363 1.59 8.09 -4.93
C GLN A 363 0.94 6.73 -4.68
N LEU A 364 -0.28 6.68 -4.15
CA LEU A 364 -1.01 5.43 -3.93
C LEU A 364 -1.34 4.71 -5.24
N ILE A 365 -1.76 5.46 -6.27
CA ILE A 365 -1.97 4.89 -7.61
C ILE A 365 -0.66 4.28 -8.15
N GLN A 366 0.46 4.98 -8.00
CA GLN A 366 1.78 4.48 -8.41
C GLN A 366 2.20 3.22 -7.65
N ARG A 367 1.97 3.15 -6.34
CA ARG A 367 2.36 1.99 -5.52
C ARG A 367 1.46 0.78 -5.74
N LEU A 368 0.18 0.97 -6.09
CA LEU A 368 -0.81 -0.10 -6.16
C LEU A 368 -1.16 -0.53 -7.60
N VAL A 369 -1.20 0.40 -8.55
CA VAL A 369 -1.89 0.20 -9.83
C VAL A 369 -0.96 0.41 -11.03
N MET A 370 -0.44 1.63 -11.25
CA MET A 370 0.21 2.02 -12.51
C MET A 370 1.17 3.21 -12.34
N SER A 371 2.23 3.30 -13.16
CA SER A 371 3.23 4.37 -13.01
C SER A 371 2.75 5.74 -13.50
N ASN A 372 1.88 5.78 -14.52
CA ASN A 372 1.46 7.01 -15.22
C ASN A 372 -0.08 7.16 -15.24
N PRO A 373 -0.72 7.46 -14.10
CA PRO A 373 -2.16 7.70 -14.09
C PRO A 373 -2.55 8.98 -14.84
N SER A 374 -3.71 8.97 -15.48
CA SER A 374 -4.26 10.18 -16.10
C SER A 374 -4.59 11.27 -15.07
N PRO A 375 -4.63 12.55 -15.48
CA PRO A 375 -5.09 13.65 -14.62
C PRO A 375 -6.51 13.40 -14.08
N ALA A 376 -7.39 12.78 -14.88
CA ALA A 376 -8.76 12.45 -14.47
C ALA A 376 -8.80 11.40 -13.34
N TYR A 377 -7.90 10.42 -13.37
CA TYR A 377 -7.79 9.42 -12.32
C TYR A 377 -7.26 10.05 -11.01
N ILE A 378 -6.23 10.88 -11.10
CA ILE A 378 -5.75 11.63 -9.92
C ILE A 378 -6.87 12.51 -9.35
N ALA A 379 -7.62 13.21 -10.19
CA ALA A 379 -8.77 14.03 -9.77
C ALA A 379 -9.85 13.21 -9.08
N ALA A 380 -10.17 12.00 -9.56
CA ALA A 380 -11.15 11.13 -8.94
C ALA A 380 -10.71 10.69 -7.52
N VAL A 381 -9.44 10.34 -7.35
CA VAL A 381 -8.89 9.98 -6.03
C VAL A 381 -8.81 11.20 -5.11
N ALA A 382 -8.42 12.36 -5.64
CA ALA A 382 -8.40 13.62 -4.90
C ALA A 382 -9.80 14.04 -4.44
N ALA A 383 -10.84 13.80 -5.25
CA ALA A 383 -12.23 14.05 -4.89
C ALA A 383 -12.69 13.12 -3.74
N ALA A 384 -12.35 11.83 -3.81
CA ALA A 384 -12.64 10.88 -2.72
C ALA A 384 -11.88 11.25 -1.42
N PHE A 385 -10.65 11.75 -1.54
CA PHE A 385 -9.93 12.32 -0.40
C PHE A 385 -10.65 13.56 0.15
N ALA A 386 -11.14 14.45 -0.72
CA ALA A 386 -11.82 15.65 -0.29
C ALA A 386 -13.15 15.38 0.41
N ASN A 387 -13.89 14.36 -0.03
CA ASN A 387 -15.17 13.96 0.53
C ASN A 387 -15.48 12.50 0.16
N ASN A 388 -15.71 11.66 1.17
CA ASN A 388 -16.08 10.26 1.00
C ASN A 388 -17.55 10.01 0.59
N GLY A 389 -18.31 11.06 0.24
CA GLY A 389 -19.74 11.02 0.00
C GLY A 389 -20.60 11.33 1.23
N ALA A 390 -20.00 11.37 2.42
CA ALA A 390 -20.65 11.72 3.69
C ALA A 390 -20.05 13.00 4.34
N GLY A 391 -19.28 13.79 3.58
CA GLY A 391 -18.65 15.02 4.04
C GLY A 391 -17.35 14.82 4.83
N VAL A 392 -16.82 13.59 4.89
CA VAL A 392 -15.58 13.30 5.62
C VAL A 392 -14.38 13.42 4.68
N ARG A 393 -13.46 14.33 5.00
CA ARG A 393 -12.19 14.51 4.31
C ARG A 393 -11.13 13.53 4.83
N GLY A 394 -10.39 12.90 3.93
CA GLY A 394 -9.27 12.02 4.22
C GLY A 394 -9.65 10.63 4.68
N ASP A 395 -10.89 10.17 4.41
CA ASP A 395 -11.26 8.78 4.65
C ASP A 395 -10.47 7.85 3.72
N MET A 396 -9.51 7.11 4.29
CA MET A 396 -8.60 6.30 3.52
C MET A 396 -9.28 5.08 2.88
N LYS A 397 -10.39 4.58 3.43
CA LYS A 397 -11.14 3.49 2.78
C LYS A 397 -11.77 3.98 1.47
N ALA A 398 -12.33 5.19 1.48
CA ALA A 398 -12.88 5.81 0.28
C ALA A 398 -11.78 6.10 -0.75
N VAL A 399 -10.62 6.61 -0.32
CA VAL A 399 -9.44 6.83 -1.17
C VAL A 399 -8.96 5.53 -1.80
N ILE A 400 -8.81 4.45 -1.02
CA ILE A 400 -8.35 3.14 -1.52
C ILE A 400 -9.36 2.53 -2.51
N LYS A 401 -10.67 2.65 -2.25
CA LYS A 401 -11.70 2.27 -3.21
C LYS A 401 -11.57 3.09 -4.50
N ALA A 402 -11.41 4.41 -4.41
CA ALA A 402 -11.24 5.26 -5.59
C ALA A 402 -9.96 4.92 -6.38
N VAL A 403 -8.89 4.50 -5.70
CA VAL A 403 -7.69 3.95 -6.36
C VAL A 403 -8.05 2.63 -7.06
N LEU A 404 -8.50 1.61 -6.35
CA LEU A 404 -8.60 0.26 -6.93
C LEU A 404 -9.78 0.05 -7.91
N LEU A 405 -10.86 0.83 -7.75
CA LEU A 405 -12.09 0.69 -8.54
C LEU A 405 -12.21 1.71 -9.67
N ASN A 406 -11.20 2.56 -9.90
CA ASN A 406 -11.27 3.47 -11.05
C ASN A 406 -11.30 2.68 -12.37
N PRO A 407 -12.14 3.04 -13.36
CA PRO A 407 -12.17 2.38 -14.66
C PRO A 407 -10.80 2.29 -15.36
N GLU A 408 -9.93 3.29 -15.18
CA GLU A 408 -8.58 3.29 -15.74
C GLU A 408 -7.73 2.14 -15.21
N ALA A 409 -7.92 1.73 -13.96
CA ALA A 409 -7.21 0.59 -13.37
C ALA A 409 -7.50 -0.73 -14.09
N ARG A 410 -8.63 -0.84 -14.81
CA ARG A 410 -9.04 -2.03 -15.56
C ARG A 410 -8.67 -1.97 -17.04
N ARG A 411 -8.36 -0.78 -17.58
CA ARG A 411 -8.09 -0.59 -19.01
C ARG A 411 -6.62 -0.84 -19.33
N LEU A 412 -6.39 -1.66 -20.36
CA LEU A 412 -5.07 -1.86 -20.93
C LEU A 412 -4.72 -0.75 -21.93
N SER A 413 -3.54 -0.16 -21.78
CA SER A 413 -2.94 0.79 -22.73
C SER A 413 -1.41 0.70 -22.68
N SER A 414 -0.72 1.44 -23.54
CA SER A 414 0.75 1.53 -23.52
C SER A 414 1.31 2.19 -22.24
N THR A 415 0.46 2.83 -21.44
CA THR A 415 0.83 3.52 -20.18
C THR A 415 0.16 2.93 -18.96
N SER A 416 -0.65 1.86 -19.11
CA SER A 416 -1.55 1.40 -18.06
C SER A 416 -0.91 0.52 -16.98
N ALA A 417 0.42 0.42 -16.95
CA ALA A 417 1.14 -0.60 -16.20
C ALA A 417 2.24 0.02 -15.31
N LYS A 418 2.81 -0.81 -14.43
CA LYS A 418 4.04 -0.51 -13.71
C LYS A 418 4.98 -1.70 -13.69
N VAL A 419 6.27 -1.47 -13.51
CA VAL A 419 7.19 -2.58 -13.27
C VAL A 419 6.91 -3.13 -11.86
N ARG A 420 6.84 -4.46 -11.75
CA ARG A 420 6.65 -5.15 -10.48
C ARG A 420 7.95 -5.07 -9.70
N GLU A 421 7.85 -4.62 -8.45
CA GLU A 421 8.97 -4.50 -7.53
C GLU A 421 9.51 -5.89 -7.16
N PRO A 422 10.83 -6.05 -6.93
CA PRO A 422 11.42 -7.35 -6.58
C PRO A 422 10.72 -8.09 -5.44
N VAL A 423 10.35 -7.41 -4.35
CA VAL A 423 9.60 -8.01 -3.24
C VAL A 423 8.24 -8.56 -3.71
N LEU A 424 7.52 -7.79 -4.53
CA LEU A 424 6.23 -8.21 -5.09
C LEU A 424 6.38 -9.34 -6.11
N ARG A 425 7.53 -9.48 -6.79
CA ARG A 425 7.80 -10.62 -7.68
C ARG A 425 7.89 -11.92 -6.89
N LEU A 426 8.65 -11.92 -5.78
CA LEU A 426 8.77 -13.11 -4.92
C LEU A 426 7.43 -13.44 -4.25
N ALA A 427 6.74 -12.44 -3.71
CA ALA A 427 5.44 -12.64 -3.07
C ALA A 427 4.39 -13.20 -4.05
N ALA A 428 4.37 -12.70 -5.29
CA ALA A 428 3.47 -13.21 -6.32
C ALA A 428 3.76 -14.68 -6.67
N TYR A 429 5.03 -15.07 -6.76
CA TYR A 429 5.42 -16.48 -6.94
C TYR A 429 4.95 -17.36 -5.76
N LEU A 430 5.24 -16.93 -4.53
CA LEU A 430 4.90 -17.70 -3.32
C LEU A 430 3.39 -17.86 -3.12
N ARG A 431 2.58 -16.94 -3.62
CA ARG A 431 1.11 -17.01 -3.56
C ARG A 431 0.48 -17.80 -4.70
N ALA A 432 1.09 -17.76 -5.89
CA ALA A 432 0.56 -18.40 -7.09
C ALA A 432 0.53 -19.94 -6.96
N PHE A 433 1.54 -20.50 -6.30
CA PHE A 433 1.68 -21.94 -6.06
C PHE A 433 1.59 -22.23 -4.56
N PRO A 434 1.02 -23.36 -4.13
CA PRO A 434 1.02 -23.72 -2.71
C PRO A 434 2.45 -23.88 -2.19
N HIS A 435 2.72 -23.34 -1.00
CA HIS A 435 4.02 -23.43 -0.33
C HIS A 435 3.82 -23.77 1.15
N ARG A 436 4.82 -24.44 1.73
CA ARG A 436 4.88 -24.72 3.17
C ARG A 436 6.23 -24.33 3.72
N SER A 437 6.26 -23.55 4.81
CA SER A 437 7.46 -23.39 5.63
C SER A 437 7.63 -24.63 6.49
N ASP A 438 8.77 -25.31 6.38
CA ASP A 438 9.09 -26.48 7.20
C ASP A 438 9.22 -26.10 8.68
N THR A 439 9.79 -24.93 8.98
CA THR A 439 9.92 -24.41 10.35
C THR A 439 8.66 -23.71 10.86
N GLY A 440 7.74 -23.34 9.97
CA GLY A 440 6.60 -22.47 10.29
C GLY A 440 6.98 -21.00 10.49
N ASN A 441 8.23 -20.61 10.20
CA ASN A 441 8.76 -19.27 10.44
C ASN A 441 8.92 -18.44 9.17
N TRP A 442 8.76 -18.99 7.96
CA TRP A 442 8.88 -18.23 6.71
C TRP A 442 10.20 -17.47 6.58
N ARG A 443 11.32 -18.19 6.78
CA ARG A 443 12.66 -17.63 7.04
C ARG A 443 13.30 -16.98 5.82
N VAL A 444 12.73 -15.91 5.29
CA VAL A 444 13.31 -15.11 4.21
C VAL A 444 13.91 -13.85 4.81
N GLY A 445 15.23 -13.89 5.01
CA GLY A 445 16.00 -12.79 5.57
C GLY A 445 16.27 -11.66 4.58
N THR A 446 17.37 -10.96 4.82
CA THR A 446 17.79 -9.83 3.96
C THR A 446 18.06 -10.26 2.51
N THR A 447 17.48 -9.52 1.55
CA THR A 447 17.58 -9.76 0.11
C THR A 447 18.15 -8.55 -0.67
N ASP A 448 18.94 -7.70 -0.02
CA ASP A 448 19.50 -6.46 -0.59
C ASP A 448 20.57 -6.70 -1.68
N ALA A 449 21.20 -7.88 -1.72
CA ALA A 449 22.29 -8.17 -2.64
C ALA A 449 21.80 -8.22 -4.11
N VAL A 450 22.11 -7.18 -4.89
CA VAL A 450 21.63 -7.05 -6.28
C VAL A 450 22.11 -8.14 -7.23
N ALA A 451 23.29 -8.72 -7.00
CA ALA A 451 23.89 -9.71 -7.90
C ALA A 451 23.46 -11.16 -7.62
N SER A 452 22.93 -11.44 -6.42
CA SER A 452 22.65 -12.79 -5.95
C SER A 452 21.30 -12.95 -5.25
N SER A 453 20.54 -11.86 -5.07
CA SER A 453 19.24 -11.82 -4.38
C SER A 453 18.26 -10.87 -5.09
N LEU A 454 17.19 -10.44 -4.41
CA LEU A 454 16.15 -9.59 -5.01
C LEU A 454 16.61 -8.16 -5.29
N GLY A 455 17.65 -7.66 -4.60
CA GLY A 455 18.04 -6.25 -4.66
C GLY A 455 17.10 -5.31 -3.91
N GLN A 456 16.21 -5.84 -3.08
CA GLN A 456 15.23 -5.10 -2.29
C GLN A 456 14.80 -5.96 -1.09
N THR A 457 14.85 -5.41 0.12
CA THR A 457 14.27 -6.02 1.33
C THR A 457 13.20 -5.10 1.91
N PRO A 458 12.03 -5.59 2.35
CA PRO A 458 11.03 -4.76 3.03
C PRO A 458 11.65 -3.94 4.18
N LEU A 459 11.26 -2.68 4.31
CA LEU A 459 11.71 -1.75 5.36
C LEU A 459 13.22 -1.49 5.43
N ARG A 460 13.97 -1.76 4.35
CA ARG A 460 15.42 -1.47 4.26
C ARG A 460 15.74 -0.49 3.14
N ALA A 461 14.92 0.55 3.00
CA ALA A 461 15.15 1.58 2.01
C ALA A 461 16.50 2.29 2.24
N PRO A 462 17.28 2.58 1.19
CA PRO A 462 18.60 3.20 1.34
C PRO A 462 18.54 4.68 1.71
N SER A 463 17.37 5.33 1.62
CA SER A 463 17.18 6.74 1.96
C SER A 463 15.72 7.04 2.29
N VAL A 464 15.47 8.24 2.83
CA VAL A 464 14.12 8.78 3.07
C VAL A 464 13.28 8.87 1.78
N PHE A 465 13.92 8.94 0.61
CA PHE A 465 13.26 8.92 -0.70
C PHE A 465 12.88 7.50 -1.16
N ASN A 466 12.96 6.51 -0.28
CA ASN A 466 12.69 5.10 -0.54
C ASN A 466 13.71 4.46 -1.51
N PHE A 467 13.42 3.26 -2.03
CA PHE A 467 14.24 2.53 -3.02
C PHE A 467 14.34 3.23 -4.38
N TYR A 468 13.35 4.03 -4.73
CA TYR A 468 13.25 4.69 -6.03
C TYR A 468 12.32 5.91 -5.97
N ARG A 469 12.61 6.90 -6.82
CA ARG A 469 11.90 8.18 -6.83
C ARG A 469 10.57 8.08 -7.60
N PRO A 470 9.45 8.59 -7.07
CA PRO A 470 8.15 8.58 -7.76
C PRO A 470 8.13 9.26 -9.14
N GLY A 471 9.05 10.21 -9.36
CA GLY A 471 9.23 10.93 -10.63
C GLY A 471 10.35 10.41 -11.53
N TYR A 472 10.93 9.24 -11.25
CA TYR A 472 12.04 8.73 -12.06
C TYR A 472 11.59 8.42 -13.49
N VAL A 473 12.28 9.05 -14.44
CA VAL A 473 12.15 8.82 -15.88
C VAL A 473 13.39 8.05 -16.33
N SER A 474 13.19 6.87 -16.92
CA SER A 474 14.31 6.02 -17.35
C SER A 474 15.03 6.65 -18.55
N PRO A 475 16.33 7.02 -18.44
CA PRO A 475 17.08 7.63 -19.52
C PRO A 475 17.29 6.63 -20.67
N ASN A 476 17.41 7.14 -21.90
CA ASN A 476 17.65 6.33 -23.11
C ASN A 476 16.64 5.18 -23.33
N SER A 477 15.41 5.34 -22.83
CA SER A 477 14.32 4.37 -22.98
C SER A 477 13.18 4.95 -23.81
N LEU A 478 12.35 4.09 -24.41
CA LEU A 478 11.13 4.51 -25.12
C LEU A 478 10.17 5.28 -24.19
N SER A 479 10.04 4.83 -22.93
CA SER A 479 9.26 5.54 -21.92
C SER A 479 9.83 6.92 -21.61
N GLY A 480 11.15 7.04 -21.51
CA GLY A 480 11.81 8.31 -21.25
C GLY A 480 11.68 9.30 -22.39
N ALA A 481 11.82 8.84 -23.63
CA ALA A 481 11.57 9.66 -24.82
C ALA A 481 10.11 10.14 -24.90
N ALA A 482 9.17 9.36 -24.36
CA ALA A 482 7.75 9.73 -24.25
C ALA A 482 7.43 10.59 -23.01
N GLY A 483 8.41 10.94 -22.17
CA GLY A 483 8.21 11.71 -20.94
C GLY A 483 7.45 10.95 -19.85
N LEU A 484 7.39 9.62 -19.92
CA LEU A 484 6.69 8.77 -18.96
C LEU A 484 7.62 8.42 -17.79
N VAL A 485 7.05 8.43 -16.57
CA VAL A 485 7.76 7.94 -15.39
C VAL A 485 7.70 6.41 -15.32
N ALA A 486 8.76 5.80 -14.81
CA ALA A 486 8.82 4.37 -14.55
C ALA A 486 9.62 4.14 -13.25
N PRO A 487 9.05 4.49 -12.09
CA PRO A 487 9.80 4.60 -10.84
C PRO A 487 10.63 3.36 -10.50
N GLU A 488 10.03 2.19 -10.60
CA GLU A 488 10.63 0.91 -10.27
C GLU A 488 11.78 0.50 -11.22
N LEU A 489 11.87 1.09 -12.43
CA LEU A 489 13.01 0.86 -13.32
C LEU A 489 14.32 1.41 -12.76
N GLN A 490 14.28 2.29 -11.75
CA GLN A 490 15.50 2.72 -11.06
C GLN A 490 16.23 1.57 -10.35
N LEU A 491 15.52 0.45 -10.06
CA LEU A 491 16.10 -0.78 -9.52
C LEU A 491 16.52 -1.79 -10.60
N VAL A 492 16.20 -1.53 -11.87
CA VAL A 492 16.39 -2.48 -12.97
C VAL A 492 17.61 -2.08 -13.79
N HIS A 493 18.65 -2.89 -13.70
CA HIS A 493 19.88 -2.78 -14.48
C HIS A 493 20.39 -4.20 -14.79
N GLU A 494 21.48 -4.32 -15.53
CA GLU A 494 22.01 -5.60 -16.03
C GLU A 494 22.28 -6.58 -14.88
N THR A 495 22.97 -6.10 -13.83
CA THR A 495 23.28 -6.90 -12.64
C THR A 495 22.04 -7.35 -11.88
N SER A 496 21.06 -6.47 -11.63
CA SER A 496 19.86 -6.84 -10.88
C SER A 496 18.94 -7.76 -11.68
N THR A 497 18.92 -7.62 -13.01
CA THR A 497 18.17 -8.52 -13.90
C THR A 497 18.76 -9.93 -13.89
N ALA A 498 20.09 -10.06 -14.05
CA ALA A 498 20.77 -11.35 -13.99
C ALA A 498 20.70 -11.97 -12.58
N GLY A 499 20.88 -11.15 -11.54
CA GLY A 499 20.79 -11.55 -10.14
C GLY A 499 19.41 -12.10 -9.79
N TYR A 500 18.34 -11.43 -10.23
CA TYR A 500 16.97 -11.91 -10.05
C TYR A 500 16.73 -13.27 -10.71
N VAL A 501 17.19 -13.49 -11.94
CA VAL A 501 17.01 -14.78 -12.63
C VAL A 501 17.76 -15.89 -11.90
N ASN A 502 19.00 -15.65 -11.46
CA ASN A 502 19.78 -16.61 -10.68
C ASN A 502 19.10 -16.93 -9.33
N TYR A 503 18.65 -15.89 -8.63
CA TYR A 503 17.92 -16.05 -7.38
C TYR A 503 16.66 -16.89 -7.59
N MET A 504 15.81 -16.56 -8.57
CA MET A 504 14.59 -17.32 -8.82
C MET A 504 14.87 -18.73 -9.31
N ARG A 505 15.92 -18.98 -10.10
CA ARG A 505 16.32 -20.34 -10.52
C ARG A 505 16.53 -21.25 -9.31
N ASP A 506 17.34 -20.78 -8.35
CA ASP A 506 17.68 -21.55 -7.17
C ASP A 506 16.46 -21.71 -6.24
N ASN A 507 15.65 -20.66 -6.14
CA ASN A 507 14.48 -20.62 -5.27
C ASN A 507 13.30 -21.48 -5.78
N VAL A 508 13.07 -21.52 -7.10
CA VAL A 508 12.08 -22.40 -7.73
C VAL A 508 12.50 -23.86 -7.60
N ALA A 509 13.79 -24.16 -7.76
CA ALA A 509 14.28 -25.52 -7.73
C ALA A 509 14.36 -26.12 -6.32
N SER A 510 14.77 -25.33 -5.33
CA SER A 510 15.18 -25.83 -4.01
C SER A 510 14.35 -25.26 -2.84
N GLY A 511 13.41 -24.36 -3.12
CA GLY A 511 12.62 -23.63 -2.12
C GLY A 511 13.17 -22.25 -1.79
N VAL A 512 12.46 -21.53 -0.92
CA VAL A 512 12.76 -20.13 -0.56
C VAL A 512 13.19 -20.01 0.91
N GLY A 513 14.02 -19.01 1.21
CA GLY A 513 14.45 -18.72 2.57
C GLY A 513 15.72 -19.45 3.00
N GLN A 514 16.01 -19.35 4.29
CA GLN A 514 17.22 -19.87 4.93
C GLN A 514 17.32 -21.40 4.78
N TYR A 515 18.54 -21.88 4.57
CA TYR A 515 18.88 -23.30 4.49
C TYR A 515 19.14 -23.86 5.89
N ASN A 516 18.92 -25.16 6.11
CA ASN A 516 19.17 -25.85 7.40
C ASN A 516 18.31 -25.34 8.57
N GLY A 517 16.99 -25.27 8.37
CA GLY A 517 16.06 -25.06 9.48
C GLY A 517 16.00 -26.27 10.42
N THR A 518 15.88 -26.06 11.73
CA THR A 518 15.77 -27.13 12.74
C THR A 518 14.35 -27.16 13.31
N VAL A 519 13.71 -28.33 13.31
CA VAL A 519 12.40 -28.55 13.94
C VAL A 519 12.46 -29.80 14.80
N GLY A 520 12.09 -29.70 16.08
CA GLY A 520 12.14 -30.85 17.00
C GLY A 520 13.53 -31.48 17.13
N GLY A 521 14.60 -30.68 17.02
CA GLY A 521 15.99 -31.17 17.04
C GLY A 521 16.49 -31.78 15.73
N VAL A 522 15.67 -31.85 14.69
CA VAL A 522 16.04 -32.39 13.37
C VAL A 522 16.34 -31.24 12.40
N VAL A 523 17.54 -31.27 11.82
CA VAL A 523 17.95 -30.31 10.77
C VAL A 523 17.40 -30.76 9.42
N PHE A 524 16.65 -29.88 8.77
CA PHE A 524 16.17 -30.05 7.40
C PHE A 524 17.25 -29.53 6.44
N ASN A 525 17.98 -30.44 5.77
CA ASN A 525 19.03 -30.12 4.79
C ASN A 525 18.47 -29.55 3.47
N ARG A 526 17.67 -28.48 3.55
CA ARG A 526 17.03 -27.75 2.44
C ARG A 526 16.61 -26.35 2.91
N ARG A 527 16.07 -25.55 1.98
CA ARG A 527 15.52 -24.21 2.29
C ARG A 527 14.18 -24.32 3.02
N ASP A 528 13.84 -23.32 3.83
CA ASP A 528 12.67 -23.38 4.71
C ASP A 528 11.32 -23.52 3.97
N ILE A 529 11.07 -22.68 2.97
CA ILE A 529 9.79 -22.61 2.28
C ILE A 529 9.82 -23.51 1.05
N GLN A 530 9.10 -24.63 1.09
CA GLN A 530 9.08 -25.64 0.04
C GLN A 530 7.85 -25.48 -0.86
N PRO A 531 8.02 -25.48 -2.20
CA PRO A 531 6.90 -25.46 -3.14
C PRO A 531 6.20 -26.82 -3.22
N ASP A 532 4.89 -26.80 -3.40
CA ASP A 532 4.12 -27.96 -3.85
C ASP A 532 3.71 -27.77 -5.31
N PHE A 533 4.41 -28.48 -6.19
CA PHE A 533 4.15 -28.52 -7.62
C PHE A 533 3.42 -29.78 -8.08
N SER A 534 2.69 -30.47 -7.19
CA SER A 534 1.98 -31.72 -7.53
C SER A 534 1.09 -31.57 -8.77
N ALA A 535 0.33 -30.47 -8.87
CA ALA A 535 -0.54 -30.20 -10.00
C ALA A 535 0.23 -29.91 -11.30
N GLU A 536 1.37 -29.21 -11.22
CA GLU A 536 2.22 -28.90 -12.37
C GLU A 536 2.98 -30.15 -12.84
N LEU A 537 3.44 -31.00 -11.91
CA LEU A 537 4.11 -32.28 -12.20
C LEU A 537 3.17 -33.25 -12.94
N ALA A 538 1.88 -33.23 -12.65
CA ALA A 538 0.87 -34.01 -13.37
C ALA A 538 0.76 -33.60 -14.85
N LEU A 539 1.13 -32.36 -15.19
CA LEU A 539 1.11 -31.83 -16.57
C LEU A 539 2.48 -31.91 -17.26
N ALA A 540 3.54 -32.36 -16.60
CA ALA A 540 4.91 -32.26 -17.11
C ALA A 540 5.15 -32.99 -18.46
N SER A 541 4.36 -34.01 -18.77
CA SER A 541 4.41 -34.69 -20.07
C SER A 541 3.80 -33.88 -21.21
N ASN A 542 2.98 -32.87 -20.91
CA ASN A 542 2.35 -31.98 -21.88
C ASN A 542 2.83 -30.52 -21.64
N ALA A 543 3.88 -30.12 -22.36
CA ALA A 543 4.49 -28.80 -22.19
C ALA A 543 3.51 -27.64 -22.39
N ASN A 544 2.60 -27.72 -23.38
CA ASN A 544 1.62 -26.67 -23.63
C ASN A 544 0.63 -26.51 -22.47
N ALA A 545 0.13 -27.62 -21.92
CA ALA A 545 -0.78 -27.58 -20.79
C ALA A 545 -0.08 -27.08 -19.50
N LEU A 546 1.15 -27.53 -19.25
CA LEU A 546 1.97 -27.06 -18.14
C LEU A 546 2.21 -25.55 -18.22
N VAL A 547 2.66 -25.05 -19.37
CA VAL A 547 2.93 -23.61 -19.56
C VAL A 547 1.65 -22.79 -19.43
N SER A 548 0.54 -23.26 -20.01
CA SER A 548 -0.77 -22.58 -19.87
C SER A 548 -1.18 -22.44 -18.40
N ARG A 549 -0.98 -23.50 -17.60
CA ARG A 549 -1.25 -23.46 -16.16
C ARG A 549 -0.34 -22.47 -15.43
N VAL A 550 0.98 -22.55 -15.63
CA VAL A 550 1.95 -21.64 -14.98
C VAL A 550 1.64 -20.19 -15.31
N VAL A 551 1.39 -19.90 -16.59
CA VAL A 551 1.01 -18.56 -17.06
C VAL A 551 -0.25 -18.08 -16.35
N SER A 552 -1.31 -18.88 -16.29
CA SER A 552 -2.55 -18.50 -15.60
C SER A 552 -2.33 -18.22 -14.10
N LYS A 553 -1.34 -18.83 -13.46
CA LYS A 553 -1.07 -18.60 -12.04
C LYS A 553 -0.26 -17.34 -11.75
N LEU A 554 0.56 -16.88 -12.70
CA LEU A 554 1.53 -15.81 -12.47
C LEU A 554 1.23 -14.49 -13.19
N ILE A 555 0.65 -14.55 -14.39
CA ILE A 555 0.48 -13.37 -15.24
C ILE A 555 -0.98 -12.90 -15.20
N SER A 556 -1.15 -11.61 -14.86
CA SER A 556 -2.42 -10.90 -15.01
C SER A 556 -2.47 -10.19 -16.36
N GLY A 557 -3.32 -10.63 -17.27
CA GLY A 557 -3.53 -9.99 -18.57
C GLY A 557 -2.86 -10.69 -19.75
N TYR A 558 -2.80 -9.99 -20.89
CA TYR A 558 -2.41 -10.60 -22.16
C TYR A 558 -1.01 -11.21 -22.12
N VAL A 559 -0.97 -12.52 -22.33
CA VAL A 559 0.22 -13.32 -22.57
C VAL A 559 0.43 -13.35 -24.07
N THR A 560 1.61 -12.97 -24.53
CA THR A 560 1.90 -13.04 -25.95
C THR A 560 1.91 -14.50 -26.37
N ARG A 561 1.27 -14.83 -27.51
CA ARG A 561 1.38 -16.17 -28.13
C ARG A 561 2.85 -16.56 -28.32
N SER A 562 3.71 -15.57 -28.55
CA SER A 562 5.16 -15.72 -28.61
C SER A 562 5.74 -16.25 -27.29
N LEU A 563 5.46 -15.62 -26.13
CA LEU A 563 5.99 -16.08 -24.84
C LEU A 563 5.57 -17.52 -24.55
N ALA A 564 4.27 -17.82 -24.67
CA ALA A 564 3.76 -19.17 -24.38
C ALA A 564 4.41 -20.24 -25.27
N ALA A 565 4.55 -19.96 -26.57
CA ALA A 565 5.21 -20.87 -27.52
C ALA A 565 6.72 -21.02 -27.23
N THR A 566 7.43 -19.93 -26.93
CA THR A 566 8.87 -19.97 -26.60
C THR A 566 9.11 -20.79 -25.34
N VAL A 567 8.34 -20.57 -24.27
CA VAL A 567 8.47 -21.34 -23.03
C VAL A 567 8.10 -22.80 -23.28
N ALA A 568 7.01 -23.09 -24.01
CA ALA A 568 6.62 -24.46 -24.31
C ALA A 568 7.67 -25.21 -25.15
N GLY A 569 8.32 -24.52 -26.09
CA GLY A 569 9.46 -25.06 -26.85
C GLY A 569 10.65 -25.39 -25.97
N ALA A 570 11.03 -24.49 -25.07
CA ALA A 570 12.12 -24.71 -24.11
C ALA A 570 11.80 -25.83 -23.10
N VAL A 571 10.56 -25.95 -22.65
CA VAL A 571 10.12 -27.06 -21.78
C VAL A 571 10.13 -28.39 -22.55
N SER A 572 9.72 -28.38 -23.82
CA SER A 572 9.67 -29.59 -24.65
C SER A 572 11.05 -30.14 -24.98
N SER A 573 12.09 -29.29 -25.05
CA SER A 573 13.48 -29.73 -25.32
C SER A 573 14.07 -30.57 -24.17
N ILE A 574 13.52 -30.45 -22.95
CA ILE A 574 13.87 -31.32 -21.83
C ILE A 574 13.17 -32.67 -22.06
N THR A 575 13.92 -33.70 -22.46
CA THR A 575 13.34 -35.02 -22.77
C THR A 575 12.99 -35.78 -21.49
N ILE A 576 11.77 -36.32 -21.41
CA ILE A 576 11.41 -37.31 -20.39
C ILE A 576 11.73 -38.70 -20.97
N PRO A 577 12.64 -39.48 -20.38
CA PRO A 577 13.00 -40.79 -20.90
C PRO A 577 11.82 -41.77 -20.82
N ALA A 578 11.74 -42.70 -21.78
CA ALA A 578 10.74 -43.77 -21.75
C ALA A 578 10.97 -44.70 -20.55
N PRO A 579 9.92 -45.16 -19.85
CA PRO A 579 10.06 -46.11 -18.74
C PRO A 579 10.74 -47.41 -19.18
N ASN A 580 11.77 -47.83 -18.45
CA ASN A 580 12.50 -49.09 -18.69
C ASN A 580 12.57 -50.00 -17.46
N GLY A 581 11.78 -49.72 -16.43
CA GLY A 581 11.72 -50.47 -15.18
C GLY A 581 12.69 -49.98 -14.08
N ASN A 582 13.81 -49.34 -14.45
CA ASN A 582 14.85 -48.93 -13.49
C ASN A 582 15.15 -47.42 -13.48
N ASN A 583 14.48 -46.64 -14.34
CA ASN A 583 14.78 -45.22 -14.54
C ASN A 583 13.76 -44.24 -13.94
N GLN A 584 12.92 -44.67 -12.98
CA GLN A 584 11.87 -43.83 -12.41
C GLN A 584 12.39 -42.50 -11.86
N ALA A 585 13.52 -42.51 -11.14
CA ALA A 585 14.15 -41.28 -10.64
C ALA A 585 14.57 -40.31 -11.76
N GLN A 586 15.03 -40.83 -12.91
CA GLN A 586 15.38 -40.00 -14.07
C GLN A 586 14.14 -39.38 -14.71
N ILE A 587 13.04 -40.13 -14.79
CA ILE A 587 11.73 -39.64 -15.25
C ILE A 587 11.24 -38.52 -14.34
N ASP A 588 11.28 -38.72 -13.03
CA ASP A 588 10.81 -37.73 -12.06
C ASP A 588 11.67 -36.47 -12.06
N ASN A 589 12.99 -36.61 -12.19
CA ASN A 589 13.91 -35.48 -12.35
C ASN A 589 13.65 -34.70 -13.65
N ALA A 590 13.40 -35.39 -14.78
CA ALA A 590 13.06 -34.73 -16.04
C ALA A 590 11.72 -33.98 -15.96
N LYS A 591 10.71 -34.58 -15.31
CA LYS A 591 9.41 -33.92 -15.06
C LYS A 591 9.58 -32.68 -14.18
N ARG A 592 10.36 -32.78 -13.10
CA ARG A 592 10.67 -31.64 -12.22
C ARG A 592 11.43 -30.54 -12.97
N ALA A 593 12.42 -30.91 -13.80
CA ALA A 593 13.15 -29.96 -14.62
C ALA A 593 12.23 -29.20 -15.59
N ARG A 594 11.25 -29.87 -16.20
CA ARG A 594 10.22 -29.22 -17.02
C ARG A 594 9.38 -28.22 -16.23
N VAL A 595 8.91 -28.58 -15.04
CA VAL A 595 8.14 -27.67 -14.17
C VAL A 595 8.98 -26.46 -13.76
N ASN A 596 10.21 -26.69 -13.28
CA ASN A 596 11.13 -25.62 -12.87
C ASN A 596 11.44 -24.68 -14.05
N ALA A 597 11.67 -25.22 -15.25
CA ALA A 597 11.89 -24.42 -16.46
C ALA A 597 10.65 -23.59 -16.82
N ALA A 598 9.46 -24.18 -16.79
CA ALA A 598 8.22 -23.46 -17.08
C ALA A 598 8.01 -22.28 -16.11
N VAL A 599 8.14 -22.53 -14.80
CA VAL A 599 7.97 -21.50 -13.77
C VAL A 599 9.04 -20.41 -13.88
N LEU A 600 10.32 -20.79 -13.96
CA LEU A 600 11.43 -19.85 -14.03
C LEU A 600 11.36 -18.95 -15.27
N LEU A 601 11.10 -19.52 -16.45
CA LEU A 601 11.06 -18.74 -17.69
C LEU A 601 9.88 -17.76 -17.71
N VAL A 602 8.74 -18.12 -17.11
CA VAL A 602 7.62 -17.19 -16.93
C VAL A 602 7.98 -16.09 -15.94
N LEU A 603 8.60 -16.41 -14.80
CA LEU A 603 9.06 -15.40 -13.82
C LEU A 603 10.12 -14.44 -14.40
N ALA A 604 11.00 -14.95 -15.27
CA ALA A 604 12.01 -14.15 -15.96
C ALA A 604 11.42 -13.26 -17.06
N SER A 605 10.21 -13.55 -17.56
CA SER A 605 9.61 -12.85 -18.69
C SER A 605 9.24 -11.39 -18.35
N PRO A 606 9.36 -10.46 -19.32
CA PRO A 606 8.83 -9.11 -19.18
C PRO A 606 7.33 -9.09 -18.87
N GLU A 607 6.54 -10.03 -19.41
CA GLU A 607 5.10 -10.12 -19.15
C GLU A 607 4.77 -10.41 -17.69
N PHE A 608 5.62 -11.14 -16.97
CA PHE A 608 5.50 -11.25 -15.52
C PHE A 608 6.09 -10.04 -14.81
N GLN A 609 7.28 -9.58 -15.20
CA GLN A 609 7.95 -8.48 -14.50
C GLN A 609 7.20 -7.14 -14.59
N VAL A 610 6.29 -6.98 -15.55
CA VAL A 610 5.38 -5.84 -15.64
C VAL A 610 4.02 -6.21 -15.03
N GLN A 611 3.62 -5.47 -14.01
CA GLN A 611 2.27 -5.49 -13.48
C GLN A 611 1.38 -4.65 -14.39
N LYS A 612 0.61 -5.34 -15.24
CA LYS A 612 -0.23 -4.70 -16.24
C LYS A 612 -1.54 -4.18 -15.68
#